data_AF-A0A6J6WSY6-F1
#
_entry.id   AF-A0A6J6WSY6-F1
#
_cell.length_a   1.000
_cell.length_b   1.000
_cell.length_c   1.000
_cell.angle_alpha   90.00
_cell.angle_beta   90.00
_cell.angle_gamma   90.00
#
_symmetry.space_group_name_H-M   'P 1'
#
loop_
_entity.id
_entity.type
_entity.pdbx_description
1 polymer ?
#
loop_
_entity_poly.entity_id
_entity_poly.type
_entity_poly.pdbx_seq_one_letter_code
_entity_poly.pdbx_strand_id
1 'polypeptide(L)'
;MRDSRLKQLAVAWGDDAIEKIPTPETQINPEDEVVNLLAEASKWNLGPRSLSVLQQLADGKSFRSIAADAGVNIRTVHSWRSTAISELREQMQCAD
;
A
#
# COMPACT_ATOMS: atom_id res chain seq x y z
N MET A 1 22.61 -36.89 21.76
CA MET A 1 21.81 -35.74 21.27
C MET A 1 21.08 -35.14 22.45
N ARG A 2 21.08 -33.80 22.56
CA ARG A 2 20.56 -32.99 23.69
C ARG A 2 21.56 -33.02 24.86
N ASP A 3 22.06 -31.94 25.43
CA ASP A 3 21.71 -30.52 25.43
C ASP A 3 23.03 -29.76 25.58
N SER A 4 23.39 -28.91 24.63
CA SER A 4 24.49 -28.00 24.82
C SER A 4 24.21 -26.70 24.10
N ARG A 5 24.30 -25.64 24.92
CA ARG A 5 24.67 -24.28 24.52
C ARG A 5 23.54 -23.27 24.26
N LEU A 6 22.44 -23.35 25.02
CA LEU A 6 21.73 -22.12 25.40
C LEU A 6 22.49 -21.41 26.52
N LYS A 7 23.59 -20.75 26.14
CA LYS A 7 24.25 -19.75 26.98
C LYS A 7 24.26 -18.43 26.22
N GLN A 8 23.58 -17.47 26.85
CA GLN A 8 23.96 -16.07 26.96
C GLN A 8 23.84 -15.21 25.70
N LEU A 9 22.77 -14.43 25.65
CA LEU A 9 22.84 -13.02 25.27
C LEU A 9 21.86 -12.22 26.15
N ALA A 10 22.28 -11.95 27.40
CA ALA A 10 21.73 -10.84 28.15
C ALA A 10 22.38 -9.57 27.59
N VAL A 11 21.65 -8.86 26.72
CA VAL A 11 22.06 -7.52 26.29
C VAL A 11 21.74 -6.57 27.44
N ALA A 12 22.79 -6.12 28.12
CA ALA A 12 22.73 -5.02 29.06
C ALA A 12 22.41 -3.74 28.29
N TRP A 13 21.26 -3.14 28.56
CA TRP A 13 20.93 -1.80 28.10
C TRP A 13 21.71 -0.82 28.98
N GLY A 14 22.97 -0.59 28.60
CA GLY A 14 23.82 0.43 29.17
C GLY A 14 23.30 1.82 28.81
N ASP A 15 23.21 2.62 29.85
CA ASP A 15 22.84 4.02 29.92
C ASP A 15 23.79 4.90 29.09
N ASP A 16 23.32 5.33 27.92
CA ASP A 16 23.85 6.50 27.21
C ASP A 16 22.71 7.17 26.43
N ALA A 17 21.84 7.85 27.19
CA ALA A 17 20.82 8.74 26.66
C ALA A 17 21.48 10.01 26.11
N ILE A 18 22.06 9.93 24.90
CA ILE A 18 22.16 11.12 24.06
C ILE A 18 20.76 11.34 23.49
N GLU A 19 20.07 12.32 24.06
CA GLU A 19 18.77 12.85 23.64
C GLU A 19 18.85 13.31 22.18
N LYS A 20 18.71 12.36 21.25
CA LYS A 20 18.48 12.64 19.85
C LYS A 20 17.04 13.12 19.77
N ILE A 21 16.84 14.44 19.75
CA ILE A 21 15.55 15.05 19.40
C ILE A 21 15.10 14.35 18.11
N PRO A 22 14.04 13.52 18.12
CA PRO A 22 13.55 12.96 16.88
C PRO A 22 13.08 14.14 16.05
N THR A 23 13.66 14.32 14.87
CA THR A 23 13.08 15.16 13.82
C THR A 23 11.60 14.82 13.78
N PRO A 24 10.67 15.79 13.87
CA PRO A 24 9.25 15.47 13.79
C PRO A 24 9.05 14.76 12.45
N GLU A 25 8.81 13.45 12.50
CA GLU A 25 8.33 12.70 11.35
C GLU A 25 7.07 13.46 10.93
N THR A 26 7.13 14.12 9.77
CA THR A 26 5.97 14.79 9.20
C THR A 26 4.83 13.79 9.28
N GLN A 27 3.81 14.08 10.08
CA GLN A 27 2.64 13.23 10.18
C GLN A 27 1.94 13.32 8.83
N ILE A 28 2.28 12.41 7.92
CA ILE A 28 1.64 12.31 6.61
C ILE A 28 0.21 11.87 6.90
N ASN A 29 -0.75 12.73 6.55
CA ASN A 29 -2.15 12.36 6.59
C ASN A 29 -2.36 11.21 5.59
N PRO A 30 -2.87 10.04 6.00
CA PRO A 30 -3.04 8.90 5.12
C PRO A 30 -3.96 9.19 3.93
N GLU A 31 -4.91 10.11 4.07
CA GLU A 31 -5.77 10.53 2.95
C GLU A 31 -4.97 11.29 1.89
N ASP A 32 -4.09 12.20 2.31
CA ASP A 32 -3.21 12.96 1.41
C ASP A 32 -2.20 12.04 0.72
N GLU A 33 -1.73 10.99 1.40
CA GLU A 33 -0.86 9.96 0.82
C GLU A 33 -1.57 9.19 -0.30
N VAL A 34 -2.82 8.75 -0.08
CA VAL A 34 -3.60 8.03 -1.10
C VAL A 34 -3.85 8.90 -2.32
N VAL A 35 -4.16 10.19 -2.14
CA VAL A 35 -4.35 11.15 -3.24
C VAL A 35 -3.06 11.29 -4.05
N ASN A 36 -1.92 11.43 -3.39
CA ASN A 36 -0.62 11.54 -4.06
C ASN A 36 -0.26 10.27 -4.84
N LEU A 37 -0.48 9.09 -4.25
CA LEU A 37 -0.24 7.80 -4.91
C LEU A 37 -1.13 7.60 -6.13
N LEU A 38 -2.41 8.00 -6.06
CA LEU A 38 -3.31 7.95 -7.20
C LEU A 38 -2.92 8.95 -8.29
N ALA A 39 -2.45 10.14 -7.93
CA ALA A 39 -1.94 11.11 -8.88
C ALA A 39 -0.68 10.59 -9.59
N GLU A 40 0.19 9.88 -8.90
CA GLU A 40 1.35 9.22 -9.51
C GLU A 40 0.94 8.06 -10.42
N ALA A 41 0.06 7.18 -9.95
CA ALA A 41 -0.48 6.07 -10.73
C ALA A 41 -1.19 6.54 -12.01
N SER A 42 -1.81 7.73 -12.00
CA SER A 42 -2.44 8.33 -13.18
C SER A 42 -1.46 8.69 -14.29
N LYS A 43 -0.17 8.86 -13.97
CA LYS A 43 0.89 9.13 -14.94
C LYS A 43 1.35 7.85 -15.63
N TRP A 44 1.02 6.69 -15.07
CA TRP A 44 1.36 5.39 -15.65
C TRP A 44 0.28 4.94 -16.63
N ASN A 45 0.66 4.10 -17.58
CA ASN A 45 -0.24 3.60 -18.63
C ASN A 45 -1.15 2.48 -18.11
N LEU A 46 -1.96 2.77 -17.08
CA LEU A 46 -2.95 1.86 -16.53
C LEU A 46 -4.20 1.78 -17.41
N GLY A 47 -4.86 0.63 -17.41
CA GLY A 47 -6.14 0.49 -18.07
C GLY A 47 -7.19 1.46 -17.49
N PRO A 48 -8.11 2.02 -18.29
CA PRO A 48 -9.10 3.00 -17.80
C PRO A 48 -10.02 2.43 -16.71
N ARG A 49 -10.33 1.12 -16.78
CA ARG A 49 -11.09 0.42 -15.74
C ARG A 49 -10.27 0.19 -14.46
N SER A 50 -8.97 -0.06 -14.61
CA SER A 50 -8.03 -0.21 -13.50
C SER A 50 -7.90 1.09 -12.71
N LEU A 51 -7.66 2.21 -13.39
CA LEU A 51 -7.56 3.51 -12.72
C LEU A 51 -8.88 3.91 -12.06
N SER A 52 -10.00 3.74 -12.79
CA SER A 52 -11.33 4.10 -12.28
C SER A 52 -11.75 3.30 -11.05
N VAL A 53 -11.40 2.01 -10.95
CA VAL A 53 -11.73 1.22 -9.76
C VAL A 53 -10.88 1.63 -8.56
N LEU A 54 -9.61 1.99 -8.76
CA LEU A 54 -8.74 2.46 -7.67
C LEU A 54 -9.22 3.81 -7.11
N GLN A 55 -9.58 4.76 -7.97
CA GLN A 55 -10.13 6.06 -7.56
C GLN A 55 -11.40 5.90 -6.73
N GLN A 56 -12.36 5.11 -7.22
CA GLN A 56 -13.63 4.90 -6.52
C GLN A 56 -13.45 4.20 -5.16
N LEU A 57 -12.48 3.29 -5.04
CA LEU A 57 -12.16 2.65 -3.77
C LEU A 57 -11.50 3.65 -2.79
N ALA A 58 -10.66 4.56 -3.28
CA ALA A 58 -10.08 5.63 -2.47
C ALA A 58 -11.13 6.63 -1.99
N ASP A 59 -12.16 6.90 -2.80
CA ASP A 59 -13.35 7.68 -2.41
C ASP A 59 -14.27 6.96 -1.41
N GLY A 60 -13.87 5.76 -0.95
CA GLY A 60 -14.61 4.97 0.04
C GLY A 60 -15.79 4.17 -0.53
N LYS A 61 -15.95 4.09 -1.87
CA LYS A 61 -17.01 3.26 -2.45
C LYS A 61 -16.74 1.77 -2.19
N SER A 62 -17.81 1.04 -1.92
CA SER A 62 -17.75 -0.43 -1.83
C SER A 62 -17.70 -1.08 -3.22
N PHE A 63 -17.18 -2.30 -3.32
CA PHE A 63 -17.26 -3.10 -4.55
C PHE A 63 -18.70 -3.27 -5.05
N ARG A 64 -19.67 -3.37 -4.13
CA ARG A 64 -21.09 -3.50 -4.47
C ARG A 64 -21.64 -2.24 -5.13
N SER A 65 -21.32 -1.06 -4.58
CA SER A 65 -21.78 0.21 -5.16
C SER A 65 -21.13 0.46 -6.53
N ILE A 66 -19.83 0.18 -6.67
CA ILE A 66 -19.15 0.29 -7.98
C ILE A 66 -19.77 -0.67 -9.02
N ALA A 67 -20.08 -1.90 -8.61
CA ALA A 67 -20.72 -2.88 -9.49
C ALA A 67 -22.11 -2.43 -9.94
N ALA A 68 -22.91 -1.89 -9.00
CA ALA A 68 -24.22 -1.33 -9.29
C ALA A 68 -24.14 -0.12 -10.24
N ASP A 69 -23.26 0.84 -9.96
CA ASP A 69 -23.04 2.04 -10.78
C ASP A 69 -22.63 1.67 -12.22
N ALA A 70 -21.83 0.62 -12.39
CA ALA A 70 -21.34 0.16 -13.69
C ALA A 70 -22.25 -0.88 -14.37
N GLY A 71 -23.33 -1.34 -13.72
CA GLY A 71 -24.22 -2.38 -14.26
C GLY A 71 -23.54 -3.74 -14.46
N VAL A 72 -22.57 -4.09 -13.62
CA VAL A 72 -21.79 -5.34 -13.71
C VAL A 72 -21.89 -6.19 -12.46
N ASN A 73 -21.39 -7.42 -12.51
CA ASN A 73 -21.26 -8.27 -11.33
C ASN A 73 -20.08 -7.81 -10.45
N ILE A 74 -20.21 -7.97 -9.13
CA ILE A 74 -19.14 -7.70 -8.15
C ILE A 74 -17.83 -8.42 -8.51
N ARG A 75 -17.89 -9.63 -9.05
CA ARG A 75 -16.71 -10.39 -9.53
C ARG A 75 -15.94 -9.64 -10.61
N THR A 76 -16.63 -8.93 -11.49
CA THR A 76 -16.00 -8.11 -12.54
C THR A 76 -15.22 -6.96 -11.94
N VAL A 77 -15.75 -6.31 -10.90
CA VAL A 77 -15.04 -5.23 -10.19
C VAL A 77 -13.80 -5.77 -9.45
N HIS A 78 -13.90 -6.96 -8.83
CA HIS A 78 -12.72 -7.62 -8.28
C HIS A 78 -11.67 -7.91 -9.34
N SER A 79 -12.08 -8.35 -10.53
CA SER A 79 -11.16 -8.56 -11.66
C SER A 79 -10.47 -7.26 -12.06
N TRP A 80 -11.19 -6.14 -12.16
CA TRP A 80 -10.59 -4.83 -12.46
C TRP A 80 -9.56 -4.43 -11.41
N ARG A 81 -9.84 -4.64 -10.12
CA ARG A 81 -8.86 -4.39 -9.05
C ARG A 81 -7.63 -5.27 -9.19
N SER A 82 -7.80 -6.56 -9.44
CA SER A 82 -6.67 -7.46 -9.63
C SER A 82 -5.80 -7.06 -10.82
N THR A 83 -6.43 -6.70 -11.95
CA THR A 83 -5.74 -6.16 -13.12
C THR A 83 -4.96 -4.88 -12.78
N ALA A 84 -5.58 -3.94 -12.07
CA ALA A 84 -4.91 -2.72 -11.64
C ALA A 84 -3.65 -2.99 -10.80
N ILE A 85 -3.73 -3.94 -9.86
CA ILE A 85 -2.57 -4.33 -9.03
C ILE A 85 -1.46 -4.95 -9.88
N SER A 86 -1.81 -5.80 -10.86
CA SER A 86 -0.81 -6.37 -11.77
C SER A 86 -0.15 -5.30 -12.62
N GLU A 87 -0.92 -4.41 -13.23
CA GLU A 87 -0.40 -3.30 -14.04
C GLU A 87 0.53 -2.40 -13.22
N LEU A 88 0.15 -2.01 -12.00
CA LEU A 88 1.01 -1.23 -11.10
C LEU A 88 2.35 -1.93 -10.82
N ARG A 89 2.33 -3.25 -10.57
CA ARG A 89 3.56 -4.02 -10.33
C ARG A 89 4.45 -4.08 -11.55
N GLU A 90 3.88 -4.27 -12.74
CA GLU A 90 4.61 -4.28 -14.00
C GLU A 90 5.29 -2.92 -14.24
N GLN A 91 4.61 -1.81 -13.96
CA GLN A 91 5.18 -0.48 -14.09
C GLN A 91 6.34 -0.24 -13.12
N MET A 92 6.20 -0.69 -11.86
CA MET A 92 7.28 -0.59 -10.88
C MET A 92 8.51 -1.43 -11.25
N GLN A 93 8.32 -2.59 -11.88
CA GLN A 93 9.41 -3.48 -12.31
C GLN A 93 10.10 -3.03 -13.60
N CYS A 94 9.44 -2.21 -14.42
CA CYS A 94 9.97 -1.74 -15.70
C CYS A 94 10.70 -0.40 -15.55
N ALA A 95 10.62 0.25 -14.39
CA ALA A 95 11.31 1.51 -14.09
C ALA A 95 12.76 1.32 -13.59
N ASP A 96 13.27 0.08 -13.58
CA ASP A 96 14.64 -0.30 -13.20
C ASP A 96 15.64 -0.22 -14.37
#